data_AF-A0A954WC71-F1
#
_entry.id   AF-A0A954WC71-F1
#
_cell.length_a   1.000
_cell.length_b   1.000
_cell.length_c   1.000
_cell.angle_alpha   90.00
_cell.angle_beta   90.00
_cell.angle_gamma   90.00
#
_symmetry.space_group_name_H-M   'P 1'
#
loop_
_entity.id
_entity.type
_entity.pdbx_description
1 polymer ?
#
loop_
_entity_poly.entity_id
_entity_poly.type
_entity_poly.pdbx_seq_one_letter_code
_entity_poly.pdbx_strand_id
1 'polypeptide(L)'
;MLTNRLFLMVHAVLLCVVVAAGAYRAQALTATRALPTLRDEPLTVEPTYDYNVVITDEQLDRVLTKLRPRFESEKTKINHVDHALRFWTLGADFGDDPAYFSGYGMRRLLLNHGEFAKVYGEDEPPLLLDDRPGVSVRTQQGNRTSSHVDHTMACLAEVGTPLDHPVVLPTRETTFRELVEQSLREFSINQIEYEWSALTYALFLPPERSWTTTEGQQMTFDLVAQRIMRERLPRGVCFGNHRLHTLVMFLRIDDQISILEPATREEIMEFLANATQLLVQHQHPEGFWNDGWPLQTPESPTPTEREGDRIAERILAT
;
A
#
# COMPACT_ATOMS: atom_id res chain seq x y z
N MET A 1 5.75 28.67 63.19
CA MET A 1 4.51 28.23 62.50
C MET A 1 4.30 28.92 61.15
N LEU A 2 4.54 30.24 61.01
CA LEU A 2 4.38 30.96 59.73
C LEU A 2 5.29 30.42 58.60
N THR A 3 6.53 30.05 58.92
CA THR A 3 7.53 29.53 57.99
C THR A 3 7.13 28.20 57.33
N ASN A 4 6.52 27.28 58.08
CA ASN A 4 6.04 26.01 57.53
C ASN A 4 4.86 26.19 56.57
N ARG A 5 3.97 27.17 56.83
CA ARG A 5 2.83 27.44 55.94
C ARG A 5 3.28 28.05 54.62
N LEU A 6 4.22 28.99 54.65
CA LEU A 6 4.79 29.58 53.43
C LEU A 6 5.53 28.54 52.59
N PHE A 7 6.34 27.69 53.24
CA PHE A 7 7.04 26.59 52.58
C PHE A 7 6.07 25.65 51.84
N LEU A 8 4.99 25.21 52.50
CA LEU A 8 3.98 24.34 51.90
C LEU A 8 3.23 25.01 50.74
N MET A 9 2.90 26.31 50.85
CA MET A 9 2.25 27.05 49.76
C MET A 9 3.15 27.14 48.53
N VAL A 10 4.44 27.44 48.70
CA VAL A 10 5.40 27.50 47.58
C VAL A 10 5.51 26.14 46.89
N HIS A 11 5.59 25.04 47.64
CA HIS A 11 5.66 23.69 47.05
C HIS A 11 4.36 23.31 46.32
N ALA A 12 3.20 23.66 46.88
CA ALA A 12 1.92 23.43 46.22
C ALA A 12 1.83 24.21 44.88
N VAL A 13 2.26 25.47 44.86
CA VAL A 13 2.30 26.29 43.63
C VAL A 13 3.27 25.68 42.62
N LEU A 14 4.48 25.30 43.02
CA LEU A 14 5.45 24.67 42.14
C LEU A 14 4.93 23.35 41.55
N LEU A 15 4.31 22.51 42.38
CA LEU A 15 3.69 21.26 41.92
C LEU A 15 2.55 21.55 40.92
N CYS A 16 1.69 22.53 41.20
CA CYS A 16 0.63 22.93 40.28
C CYS A 16 1.18 23.43 38.94
N VAL A 17 2.26 24.22 38.95
CA VAL A 17 2.91 24.71 37.72
C VAL A 17 3.51 23.54 36.93
N VAL A 18 4.18 22.60 37.58
CA VAL A 18 4.75 21.41 36.91
C VAL A 18 3.65 20.54 36.31
N VAL A 19 2.57 20.27 37.05
CA VAL A 19 1.42 19.50 36.55
C VAL A 19 0.74 20.22 35.38
N ALA A 20 0.50 21.53 35.49
CA ALA A 20 -0.11 22.32 34.43
C ALA A 20 0.77 22.38 33.17
N ALA A 21 2.07 22.59 33.32
CA ALA A 21 3.02 22.58 32.21
C ALA A 21 3.13 21.19 31.55
N GLY A 22 3.10 20.12 32.37
CA GLY A 22 3.06 18.74 31.90
C GLY A 22 1.78 18.44 31.12
N ALA A 23 0.62 18.83 31.64
CA ALA A 23 -0.67 18.66 30.99
C ALA A 23 -0.75 19.47 29.68
N TYR A 24 -0.28 20.71 29.67
CA TYR A 24 -0.21 21.55 28.48
C TYR A 24 0.70 20.94 27.41
N ARG A 25 1.88 20.45 27.78
CA ARG A 25 2.78 19.75 26.84
C ARG A 25 2.16 18.46 26.31
N ALA A 26 1.52 17.66 27.17
CA ALA A 26 0.85 16.44 26.75
C ALA A 26 -0.29 16.73 25.76
N GLN A 27 -1.09 17.76 26.03
CA GLN A 27 -2.16 18.22 25.15
C GLN A 27 -1.61 18.73 23.82
N ALA A 28 -0.55 19.55 23.84
CA ALA A 28 0.10 20.05 22.64
C ALA A 28 0.65 18.90 21.78
N LEU A 29 1.35 17.93 22.39
CA LEU A 29 1.85 16.74 21.70
C LEU A 29 0.71 15.88 21.12
N THR A 30 -0.39 15.74 21.85
CA THR A 30 -1.57 14.99 21.38
C THR A 30 -2.21 15.71 20.19
N ALA A 31 -2.34 17.03 20.24
CA ALA A 31 -2.86 17.83 19.13
C ALA A 31 -1.96 17.76 17.90
N THR A 32 -0.63 17.80 18.09
CA THR A 32 0.34 17.63 16.99
C THR A 32 0.31 16.23 16.37
N ARG A 33 -0.07 15.21 17.14
CA ARG A 33 -0.21 13.82 16.68
C ARG A 33 -1.65 13.43 16.32
N ALA A 34 -2.54 14.41 16.22
CA ALA A 34 -3.88 14.16 15.73
C ALA A 34 -3.78 13.69 14.27
N LEU A 35 -4.57 12.67 13.93
CA LEU A 35 -4.61 12.23 12.54
C LEU A 35 -5.23 13.33 11.66
N PRO A 36 -4.72 13.50 10.44
CA PRO A 36 -5.38 14.36 9.45
C PRO A 36 -6.80 13.85 9.15
N THR A 37 -7.64 14.73 8.62
CA THR A 37 -8.98 14.31 8.17
C THR A 37 -8.83 13.48 6.90
N LEU A 38 -9.47 12.32 6.87
CA LEU A 38 -9.47 11.43 5.70
C LEU A 38 -10.77 11.58 4.94
N ARG A 39 -10.70 11.54 3.61
CA ARG A 39 -11.87 11.36 2.74
C ARG A 39 -12.50 9.99 2.99
N ASP A 40 -13.83 9.89 2.91
CA ASP A 40 -14.51 8.60 3.06
C ASP A 40 -14.27 7.66 1.88
N GLU A 41 -14.23 8.22 0.66
CA GLU A 41 -13.95 7.49 -0.58
C GLU A 41 -12.52 7.78 -1.06
N PRO A 42 -11.75 6.75 -1.47
CA PRO A 42 -10.44 6.97 -2.06
C PRO A 42 -10.58 7.65 -3.42
N LEU A 43 -9.55 8.40 -3.83
CA LEU A 43 -9.45 8.89 -5.19
C LEU A 43 -9.40 7.73 -6.20
N THR A 44 -10.02 7.90 -7.35
CA THR A 44 -9.98 6.92 -8.44
C THR A 44 -8.91 7.33 -9.45
N VAL A 45 -7.99 6.41 -9.77
CA VAL A 45 -6.95 6.63 -10.80
C VAL A 45 -7.15 5.61 -11.91
N GLU A 46 -7.72 6.07 -13.02
CA GLU A 46 -8.01 5.20 -14.17
C GLU A 46 -6.78 4.98 -15.07
N PRO A 47 -6.63 3.83 -15.74
CA PRO A 47 -5.67 3.65 -16.81
C PRO A 47 -5.86 4.68 -17.93
N THR A 48 -4.77 5.20 -18.51
CA THR A 48 -4.85 6.24 -19.56
C THR A 48 -4.76 5.71 -20.98
N TYR A 49 -4.41 4.43 -21.17
CA TYR A 49 -4.14 3.90 -22.50
C TYR A 49 -4.59 2.46 -22.68
N ASP A 50 -5.14 2.19 -23.85
CA ASP A 50 -5.35 0.87 -24.44
C ASP A 50 -4.51 0.79 -25.72
N TYR A 51 -3.24 0.39 -25.60
CA TYR A 51 -2.28 0.36 -26.70
C TYR A 51 -2.36 -0.97 -27.47
N ASN A 52 -3.24 -1.04 -28.46
CA ASN A 52 -3.41 -2.19 -29.36
C ASN A 52 -2.16 -2.58 -30.19
N VAL A 53 -1.13 -1.73 -30.22
CA VAL A 53 0.16 -2.04 -30.86
C VAL A 53 1.08 -2.91 -30.00
N VAL A 54 0.80 -3.03 -28.69
CA VAL A 54 1.63 -3.77 -27.73
C VAL A 54 1.17 -5.23 -27.62
N ILE A 55 -0.14 -5.47 -27.64
CA ILE A 55 -0.75 -6.80 -27.53
C ILE A 55 -1.99 -6.88 -28.43
N THR A 56 -2.15 -8.01 -29.13
CA THR A 56 -3.38 -8.27 -29.90
C THR A 56 -4.51 -8.74 -29.00
N ASP A 57 -5.77 -8.54 -29.39
CA ASP A 57 -6.94 -9.02 -28.63
C ASP A 57 -6.89 -10.52 -28.32
N GLU A 58 -6.40 -11.34 -29.26
CA GLU A 58 -6.25 -12.79 -29.05
C GLU A 58 -5.19 -13.11 -27.99
N GLN A 59 -4.05 -12.41 -28.03
CA GLN A 59 -3.00 -12.57 -27.02
C GLN A 59 -3.49 -12.09 -25.65
N LEU A 60 -4.22 -10.98 -25.63
CA LEU A 60 -4.81 -10.39 -24.44
C LEU A 60 -5.84 -11.35 -23.83
N ASP A 61 -6.83 -11.81 -24.60
CA ASP A 61 -7.84 -12.77 -24.14
C ASP A 61 -7.21 -14.06 -23.59
N ARG A 62 -6.19 -14.59 -24.26
CA ARG A 62 -5.46 -15.78 -23.81
C ARG A 62 -4.75 -15.57 -22.48
N VAL A 63 -4.17 -14.39 -22.26
CA VAL A 63 -3.49 -14.04 -21.00
C VAL A 63 -4.53 -13.79 -19.90
N LEU A 64 -5.53 -12.95 -20.17
CA LEU A 64 -6.61 -12.64 -19.25
C LEU A 64 -7.37 -13.87 -18.78
N THR A 65 -7.68 -14.81 -19.68
CA THR A 65 -8.37 -16.06 -19.31
C THR A 65 -7.55 -16.93 -18.35
N LYS A 66 -6.21 -16.91 -18.44
CA LYS A 66 -5.34 -17.64 -17.51
C LYS A 66 -5.22 -16.97 -16.14
N LEU A 67 -5.45 -15.66 -16.06
CA LEU A 67 -5.28 -14.86 -14.84
C LEU A 67 -6.55 -14.73 -14.01
N ARG A 68 -7.63 -15.39 -14.42
CA ARG A 68 -8.85 -15.42 -13.62
C ARG A 68 -8.55 -16.09 -12.27
N PRO A 69 -8.87 -15.44 -11.14
CA PRO A 69 -8.52 -15.93 -9.82
C PRO A 69 -9.36 -17.17 -9.47
N ARG A 70 -8.71 -18.33 -9.26
CA ARG A 70 -9.40 -19.61 -8.98
C ARG A 70 -9.35 -20.05 -7.51
N PHE A 71 -10.40 -20.76 -7.09
CA PHE A 71 -10.47 -21.70 -5.97
C PHE A 71 -9.99 -23.09 -6.46
N GLU A 72 -8.69 -23.32 -6.54
CA GLU A 72 -8.20 -24.70 -6.63
C GLU A 72 -7.69 -25.15 -5.26
N SER A 73 -7.78 -26.44 -4.97
CA SER A 73 -7.59 -27.06 -3.65
C SER A 73 -6.22 -26.82 -2.98
N GLU A 74 -5.26 -26.25 -3.71
CA GLU A 74 -4.09 -25.61 -3.11
C GLU A 74 -4.46 -24.17 -2.73
N LYS A 75 -4.71 -23.94 -1.43
CA LYS A 75 -5.06 -22.63 -0.86
C LYS A 75 -4.28 -21.49 -1.53
N THR A 76 -4.95 -20.73 -2.40
CA THR A 76 -4.40 -19.62 -3.17
C THR A 76 -3.66 -18.67 -2.26
N LYS A 77 -2.48 -18.20 -2.67
CA LYS A 77 -1.70 -17.29 -1.83
C LYS A 77 -2.40 -15.93 -1.73
N ILE A 78 -2.37 -15.27 -0.57
CA ILE A 78 -3.01 -13.96 -0.38
C ILE A 78 -2.44 -12.92 -1.35
N ASN A 79 -1.14 -12.95 -1.65
CA ASN A 79 -0.57 -12.05 -2.66
C ASN A 79 -1.21 -12.24 -4.04
N HIS A 80 -1.58 -13.46 -4.43
CA HIS A 80 -2.30 -13.68 -5.70
C HIS A 80 -3.71 -13.07 -5.65
N VAL A 81 -4.37 -13.09 -4.48
CA VAL A 81 -5.67 -12.42 -4.28
C VAL A 81 -5.51 -10.90 -4.37
N ASP A 82 -4.51 -10.32 -3.70
CA ASP A 82 -4.22 -8.88 -3.79
C ASP A 82 -3.96 -8.47 -5.25
N HIS A 83 -3.06 -9.16 -5.95
CA HIS A 83 -2.74 -8.86 -7.35
C HIS A 83 -3.95 -9.04 -8.27
N ALA A 84 -4.71 -10.12 -8.11
CA ALA A 84 -5.92 -10.34 -8.90
C ALA A 84 -6.97 -9.25 -8.64
N LEU A 85 -7.16 -8.83 -7.39
CA LEU A 85 -8.10 -7.76 -7.06
C LEU A 85 -7.67 -6.43 -7.66
N ARG A 86 -6.39 -6.05 -7.57
CA ARG A 86 -5.87 -4.83 -8.21
C ARG A 86 -6.02 -4.86 -9.72
N PHE A 87 -5.69 -5.99 -10.34
CA PHE A 87 -5.72 -6.14 -11.79
C PHE A 87 -7.15 -6.16 -12.35
N TRP A 88 -8.06 -6.89 -11.71
CA TRP A 88 -9.43 -7.08 -12.19
C TRP A 88 -10.43 -6.06 -11.63
N THR A 89 -10.07 -5.35 -10.56
CA THR A 89 -10.90 -4.39 -9.81
C THR A 89 -12.12 -5.03 -9.12
N LEU A 90 -12.91 -4.23 -8.39
CA LEU A 90 -14.12 -4.72 -7.69
C LEU A 90 -15.22 -5.20 -8.63
N GLY A 91 -15.31 -4.61 -9.83
CA GLY A 91 -16.38 -4.88 -10.80
C GLY A 91 -16.24 -6.21 -11.52
N ALA A 92 -15.12 -6.93 -11.34
CA ALA A 92 -14.90 -8.18 -12.04
C ALA A 92 -15.90 -9.27 -11.63
N ASP A 93 -16.54 -9.81 -12.65
CA ASP A 93 -17.44 -10.94 -12.58
C ASP A 93 -17.01 -11.97 -13.64
N PHE A 94 -16.83 -13.21 -13.20
CA PHE A 94 -16.42 -14.33 -14.06
C PHE A 94 -17.59 -15.28 -14.34
N GLY A 95 -18.82 -14.80 -14.12
CA GLY A 95 -20.06 -15.54 -14.31
C GLY A 95 -20.36 -16.47 -13.14
N ASP A 96 -21.31 -17.38 -13.36
CA ASP A 96 -21.80 -18.32 -12.34
C ASP A 96 -20.83 -19.49 -12.05
N ASP A 97 -19.60 -19.47 -12.58
CA ASP A 97 -18.62 -20.53 -12.32
C ASP A 97 -18.05 -20.36 -10.90
N PRO A 98 -18.41 -21.26 -9.96
CA PRO A 98 -18.00 -21.13 -8.55
C PRO A 98 -16.49 -21.33 -8.36
N ALA A 99 -15.77 -21.77 -9.40
CA ALA A 99 -14.33 -21.90 -9.34
C ALA A 99 -13.61 -20.55 -9.31
N TYR A 100 -14.23 -19.42 -9.67
CA TYR A 100 -13.56 -18.12 -9.74
C TYR A 100 -14.02 -17.14 -8.64
N PHE A 101 -13.09 -16.32 -8.15
CA PHE A 101 -13.44 -15.21 -7.26
C PHE A 101 -13.90 -13.99 -8.06
N SER A 102 -15.08 -13.44 -7.77
CA SER A 102 -15.44 -12.08 -8.20
C SER A 102 -14.60 -11.04 -7.46
N GLY A 103 -14.53 -9.81 -7.99
CA GLY A 103 -13.85 -8.69 -7.31
C GLY A 103 -14.38 -8.44 -5.90
N TYR A 104 -15.71 -8.45 -5.74
CA TYR A 104 -16.34 -8.39 -4.42
C TYR A 104 -16.05 -9.61 -3.54
N GLY A 105 -15.93 -10.79 -4.13
CA GLY A 105 -15.52 -12.01 -3.43
C GLY A 105 -14.11 -11.91 -2.87
N MET A 106 -13.16 -11.39 -3.65
CA MET A 106 -11.77 -11.15 -3.22
C MET A 106 -11.71 -10.13 -2.10
N ARG A 107 -12.38 -8.96 -2.21
CA ARG A 107 -12.43 -7.99 -1.12
C ARG A 107 -13.00 -8.58 0.16
N ARG A 108 -14.08 -9.36 0.05
CA ARG A 108 -14.71 -10.00 1.22
C ARG A 108 -13.78 -11.02 1.87
N LEU A 109 -13.04 -11.79 1.08
CA LEU A 109 -12.02 -12.70 1.58
C LEU A 109 -10.96 -11.96 2.42
N LEU A 110 -10.53 -10.77 1.97
CA LEU A 110 -9.50 -9.97 2.63
C LEU A 110 -10.00 -9.25 3.90
N LEU A 111 -11.28 -8.88 3.95
CA LEU A 111 -11.85 -8.05 5.04
C LEU A 111 -12.78 -8.78 6.01
N ASN A 112 -13.12 -10.06 5.75
CA ASN A 112 -14.01 -10.83 6.60
C ASN A 112 -13.35 -12.15 7.02
N HIS A 113 -13.08 -12.29 8.33
CA HIS A 113 -12.44 -13.48 8.89
C HIS A 113 -13.26 -14.77 8.65
N GLY A 114 -14.59 -14.70 8.68
CA GLY A 114 -15.44 -15.86 8.40
C GLY A 114 -15.29 -16.35 6.96
N GLU A 115 -15.16 -15.44 5.99
CA GLU A 115 -14.87 -15.82 4.60
C GLU A 115 -13.44 -16.33 4.44
N PHE A 116 -12.48 -15.69 5.09
CA PHE A 116 -11.10 -16.18 5.15
C PHE A 116 -11.02 -17.61 5.70
N ALA A 117 -11.70 -17.90 6.81
CA ALA A 117 -11.72 -19.22 7.45
C ALA A 117 -12.36 -20.30 6.56
N LYS A 118 -13.35 -19.96 5.73
CA LYS A 118 -13.92 -20.91 4.74
C LYS A 118 -12.90 -21.36 3.70
N VAL A 119 -11.95 -20.51 3.32
CA VAL A 119 -10.92 -20.81 2.32
C VAL A 119 -9.70 -21.46 2.97
N TYR A 120 -9.24 -20.92 4.10
CA TYR A 120 -7.97 -21.29 4.71
C TYR A 120 -8.10 -22.23 5.91
N GLY A 121 -9.31 -22.53 6.36
CA GLY A 121 -9.62 -23.38 7.52
C GLY A 121 -9.85 -22.58 8.80
N GLU A 122 -10.72 -23.11 9.67
CA GLU A 122 -11.09 -22.46 10.94
C GLU A 122 -9.92 -22.35 11.94
N ASP A 123 -8.96 -23.26 11.86
CA ASP A 123 -7.75 -23.25 12.70
C ASP A 123 -6.66 -22.28 12.19
N GLU A 124 -6.85 -21.66 11.02
CA GLU A 124 -5.85 -20.72 10.48
C GLU A 124 -5.90 -19.39 11.23
N PRO A 125 -4.75 -18.86 11.69
CA PRO A 125 -4.70 -17.53 12.27
C PRO A 125 -5.27 -16.48 11.32
N PRO A 126 -6.00 -15.48 11.83
CA PRO A 126 -6.67 -14.50 10.98
C PRO A 126 -5.66 -13.73 10.12
N LEU A 127 -6.10 -13.30 8.93
CA LEU A 127 -5.33 -12.36 8.10
C LEU A 127 -5.24 -10.99 8.76
N LEU A 128 -6.30 -10.55 9.42
CA LEU A 128 -6.39 -9.27 10.10
C LEU A 128 -6.23 -9.44 11.61
N LEU A 129 -5.39 -8.63 12.24
CA LEU A 129 -5.08 -8.67 13.66
C LEU A 129 -5.80 -7.53 14.40
N ASP A 130 -6.42 -7.84 15.54
CA ASP A 130 -7.07 -6.87 16.42
C ASP A 130 -6.04 -6.20 17.35
N ASP A 131 -5.21 -5.33 16.78
CA ASP A 131 -4.15 -4.60 17.49
C ASP A 131 -4.71 -3.32 18.13
N ARG A 132 -5.62 -3.48 19.10
CA ARG A 132 -6.35 -2.36 19.70
C ARG A 132 -5.40 -1.22 20.11
N PRO A 133 -5.70 0.03 19.69
CA PRO A 133 -7.00 0.48 19.19
C PRO A 133 -7.27 0.25 17.70
N GLY A 134 -6.32 -0.28 16.92
CA GLY A 134 -6.42 -0.40 15.47
C GLY A 134 -6.58 -1.83 14.95
N VAL A 135 -6.31 -1.97 13.66
CA VAL A 135 -6.27 -3.24 12.93
C VAL A 135 -4.99 -3.27 12.09
N SER A 136 -4.32 -4.41 12.01
CA SER A 136 -3.19 -4.61 11.09
C SER A 136 -3.39 -5.84 10.21
N VAL A 137 -2.63 -5.93 9.12
CA VAL A 137 -2.60 -7.11 8.25
C VAL A 137 -1.41 -7.98 8.62
N ARG A 138 -1.64 -9.27 8.84
CA ARG A 138 -0.59 -10.26 9.06
C ARG A 138 0.22 -10.43 7.78
N THR A 139 1.54 -10.27 7.89
CA THR A 139 2.45 -10.30 6.74
C THR A 139 3.57 -11.32 6.92
N GLN A 140 4.13 -11.82 5.81
CA GLN A 140 5.37 -12.62 5.75
C GLN A 140 5.40 -13.89 6.63
N GLN A 141 4.25 -14.51 6.92
CA GLN A 141 4.16 -15.75 7.70
C GLN A 141 3.59 -16.91 6.86
N GLY A 142 3.94 -16.93 5.57
CA GLY A 142 3.59 -17.99 4.63
C GLY A 142 2.55 -17.57 3.58
N ASN A 143 1.94 -18.55 2.93
CA ASN A 143 1.04 -18.33 1.78
C ASN A 143 -0.28 -17.61 2.16
N ARG A 144 -0.65 -17.60 3.45
CA ARG A 144 -1.96 -17.16 3.95
C ARG A 144 -1.92 -15.76 4.56
N THR A 145 -0.85 -15.03 4.25
CA THR A 145 -0.56 -13.67 4.74
C THR A 145 -0.15 -12.79 3.59
N SER A 146 -0.30 -11.47 3.75
CA SER A 146 0.24 -10.52 2.78
C SER A 146 1.76 -10.72 2.64
N SER A 147 2.28 -10.58 1.43
CA SER A 147 3.73 -10.64 1.19
C SER A 147 4.46 -9.42 1.72
N HIS A 148 3.75 -8.29 1.86
CA HIS A 148 4.33 -6.96 2.06
C HIS A 148 3.53 -6.19 3.12
N VAL A 149 4.22 -5.34 3.87
CA VAL A 149 3.57 -4.40 4.79
C VAL A 149 2.66 -3.49 3.96
N ASP A 150 1.43 -3.31 4.41
CA ASP A 150 0.41 -2.44 3.82
C ASP A 150 -0.03 -2.73 2.37
N HIS A 151 0.47 -3.77 1.71
CA HIS A 151 0.07 -4.10 0.33
C HIS A 151 -1.40 -4.46 0.19
N THR A 152 -1.95 -5.31 1.06
CA THR A 152 -3.40 -5.60 1.06
C THR A 152 -4.23 -4.33 1.30
N MET A 153 -3.78 -3.43 2.19
CA MET A 153 -4.46 -2.15 2.43
C MET A 153 -4.42 -1.26 1.19
N ALA A 154 -3.25 -1.12 0.55
CA ALA A 154 -3.09 -0.34 -0.67
C ALA A 154 -3.93 -0.89 -1.82
N CYS A 155 -3.96 -2.22 -1.98
CA CYS A 155 -4.82 -2.92 -2.93
C CYS A 155 -6.29 -2.54 -2.73
N LEU A 156 -6.79 -2.64 -1.50
CA LEU A 156 -8.18 -2.32 -1.17
C LEU A 156 -8.51 -0.85 -1.45
N ALA A 157 -7.58 0.06 -1.16
CA ALA A 157 -7.71 1.48 -1.46
C ALA A 157 -7.77 1.76 -2.96
N GLU A 158 -6.83 1.18 -3.74
CA GLU A 158 -6.78 1.37 -5.20
C GLU A 158 -8.02 0.87 -5.92
N VAL A 159 -8.65 -0.21 -5.44
CA VAL A 159 -9.89 -0.72 -6.05
C VAL A 159 -11.15 0.00 -5.57
N GLY A 160 -11.03 1.07 -4.78
CA GLY A 160 -12.17 1.89 -4.39
C GLY A 160 -12.91 1.41 -3.14
N THR A 161 -12.22 0.83 -2.15
CA THR A 161 -12.87 0.46 -0.89
C THR A 161 -13.06 1.69 0.01
N PRO A 162 -14.29 2.06 0.39
CA PRO A 162 -14.53 3.21 1.27
C PRO A 162 -14.04 2.95 2.70
N LEU A 163 -13.74 4.02 3.43
CA LEU A 163 -13.28 3.93 4.83
C LEU A 163 -14.35 3.37 5.76
N ASP A 164 -15.63 3.59 5.49
CA ASP A 164 -16.72 3.02 6.30
C ASP A 164 -17.02 1.54 5.97
N HIS A 165 -16.29 0.95 5.00
CA HIS A 165 -16.53 -0.43 4.60
C HIS A 165 -16.33 -1.38 5.80
N PRO A 166 -17.29 -2.29 6.05
CA PRO A 166 -17.20 -3.21 7.19
C PRO A 166 -15.98 -4.14 7.10
N VAL A 167 -15.33 -4.32 8.24
CA VAL A 167 -14.24 -5.27 8.46
C VAL A 167 -14.65 -6.19 9.61
N VAL A 168 -14.65 -7.51 9.37
CA VAL A 168 -15.11 -8.50 10.34
C VAL A 168 -13.91 -9.28 10.85
N LEU A 169 -13.48 -8.99 12.07
CA LEU A 169 -12.43 -9.70 12.78
C LEU A 169 -13.01 -10.88 13.57
N PRO A 170 -12.20 -11.84 14.05
CA PRO A 170 -12.69 -12.88 14.94
C PRO A 170 -13.32 -12.34 16.24
N THR A 171 -12.85 -11.17 16.71
CA THR A 171 -13.18 -10.62 18.04
C THR A 171 -14.22 -9.51 18.00
N ARG A 172 -14.42 -8.85 16.85
CA ARG A 172 -15.30 -7.68 16.69
C ARG A 172 -15.52 -7.33 15.23
N GLU A 173 -16.53 -6.50 14.99
CA GLU A 173 -16.66 -5.76 13.73
C GLU A 173 -16.03 -4.38 13.85
N THR A 174 -15.52 -3.88 12.74
CA THR A 174 -14.89 -2.57 12.59
C THR A 174 -15.02 -2.09 11.14
N THR A 175 -14.22 -1.10 10.74
CA THR A 175 -14.25 -0.48 9.41
C THR A 175 -12.85 -0.40 8.83
N PHE A 176 -12.78 -0.24 7.51
CA PHE A 176 -11.52 -0.03 6.79
C PHE A 176 -10.77 1.23 7.29
N ARG A 177 -11.51 2.22 7.81
CA ARG A 177 -10.97 3.39 8.51
C ARG A 177 -9.98 3.03 9.61
N GLU A 178 -10.31 2.08 10.48
CA GLU A 178 -9.40 1.71 11.58
C GLU A 178 -8.10 1.09 11.09
N LEU A 179 -8.13 0.38 9.94
CA LEU A 179 -6.92 -0.15 9.30
C LEU A 179 -6.02 0.99 8.78
N VAL A 180 -6.61 1.95 8.05
CA VAL A 180 -5.90 3.10 7.48
C VAL A 180 -5.37 4.03 8.57
N GLU A 181 -6.19 4.31 9.59
CA GLU A 181 -5.78 5.15 10.73
C GLU A 181 -4.69 4.48 11.57
N GLN A 182 -4.72 3.15 11.74
CA GLN A 182 -3.65 2.43 12.41
C GLN A 182 -2.33 2.54 11.64
N SER A 183 -2.36 2.31 10.32
CA SER A 183 -1.19 2.48 9.46
C SER A 183 -0.63 3.92 9.56
N LEU A 184 -1.48 4.95 9.53
CA LEU A 184 -1.05 6.36 9.70
C LEU A 184 -0.37 6.62 11.04
N ARG A 185 -0.88 6.03 12.13
CA ARG A 185 -0.29 6.17 13.47
C ARG A 185 1.08 5.51 13.53
N GLU A 186 1.24 4.33 12.96
CA GLU A 186 2.46 3.54 13.06
C GLU A 186 3.47 3.83 11.94
N PHE A 187 3.07 4.64 10.96
CA PHE A 187 3.89 4.95 9.80
C PHE A 187 5.26 5.47 10.18
N SER A 188 6.29 4.81 9.64
CA SER A 188 7.67 5.25 9.71
C SER A 188 8.26 5.27 8.31
N ILE A 189 8.92 6.37 7.94
CA ILE A 189 9.63 6.46 6.65
C ILE A 189 10.79 5.46 6.51
N ASN A 190 11.16 4.81 7.62
CA ASN A 190 12.19 3.77 7.68
C ASN A 190 11.61 2.35 7.72
N GLN A 191 10.29 2.18 7.71
CA GLN A 191 9.70 0.85 7.60
C GLN A 191 10.01 0.23 6.24
N ILE A 192 9.97 -1.10 6.18
CA ILE A 192 10.08 -1.82 4.92
C ILE A 192 8.82 -1.54 4.10
N GLU A 193 8.99 -1.17 2.83
CA GLU A 193 7.90 -0.91 1.88
C GLU A 193 6.91 0.19 2.30
N TYR A 194 7.43 1.32 2.78
CA TYR A 194 6.64 2.52 3.06
C TYR A 194 5.87 3.06 1.83
N GLU A 195 6.26 2.66 0.62
CA GLU A 195 5.60 3.03 -0.63
C GLU A 195 4.13 2.58 -0.73
N TRP A 196 3.74 1.47 -0.09
CA TRP A 196 2.35 1.00 -0.05
C TRP A 196 1.46 1.82 0.88
N SER A 197 1.98 2.16 2.06
CA SER A 197 1.28 3.06 2.98
C SER A 197 1.13 4.44 2.34
N ALA A 198 2.20 4.96 1.74
CA ALA A 198 2.18 6.28 1.12
C ALA A 198 1.22 6.36 -0.06
N LEU A 199 1.08 5.29 -0.86
CA LEU A 199 0.06 5.18 -1.89
C LEU A 199 -1.35 5.26 -1.30
N THR A 200 -1.64 4.48 -0.26
CA THR A 200 -2.93 4.52 0.44
C THR A 200 -3.25 5.93 0.93
N TYR A 201 -2.26 6.61 1.51
CA TYR A 201 -2.43 7.96 2.02
C TYR A 201 -2.69 8.97 0.91
N ALA A 202 -2.04 8.83 -0.24
CA ALA A 202 -2.28 9.69 -1.40
C ALA A 202 -3.71 9.56 -1.94
N LEU A 203 -4.37 8.41 -1.73
CA LEU A 203 -5.75 8.21 -2.14
C LEU A 203 -6.78 8.79 -1.14
N PHE A 204 -6.44 8.90 0.15
CA PHE A 204 -7.39 9.29 1.21
C PHE A 204 -7.12 10.65 1.88
N LEU A 205 -5.88 11.14 1.90
CA LEU A 205 -5.52 12.40 2.54
C LEU A 205 -5.92 13.65 1.75
N PRO A 206 -5.79 13.72 0.42
CA PRO A 206 -5.94 15.01 -0.27
C PRO A 206 -7.29 15.70 -0.01
N PRO A 207 -7.34 17.04 0.15
CA PRO A 207 -6.29 18.02 -0.16
C PRO A 207 -5.15 18.15 0.86
N GLU A 208 -5.19 17.44 1.97
CA GLU A 208 -4.15 17.47 2.99
C GLU A 208 -2.86 16.85 2.42
N ARG A 209 -1.79 17.66 2.39
CA ARG A 209 -0.51 17.28 1.76
C ARG A 209 0.53 16.77 2.75
N SER A 210 0.16 16.70 4.03
CA SER A 210 1.10 16.43 5.10
C SER A 210 0.43 15.77 6.30
N TRP A 211 1.20 14.96 7.02
CA TRP A 211 0.79 14.33 8.28
C TRP A 211 1.99 14.27 9.23
N THR A 212 1.74 14.05 10.52
CA THR A 212 2.80 13.91 11.52
C THR A 212 2.90 12.46 11.97
N THR A 213 4.11 11.89 11.93
CA THR A 213 4.35 10.52 12.41
C THR A 213 4.31 10.44 13.93
N THR A 214 4.29 9.22 14.49
CA THR A 214 4.39 9.02 15.94
C THR A 214 5.70 9.57 16.53
N GLU A 215 6.79 9.57 15.76
CA GLU A 215 8.07 10.20 16.13
C GLU A 215 8.02 11.74 16.12
N GLY A 216 6.91 12.34 15.67
CA GLY A 216 6.75 13.78 15.57
C GLY A 216 7.37 14.39 14.31
N GLN A 217 7.71 13.56 13.31
CA GLN A 217 8.22 14.06 12.04
C GLN A 217 7.06 14.52 11.15
N GLN A 218 7.17 15.72 10.60
CA GLN A 218 6.28 16.15 9.53
C GLN A 218 6.64 15.41 8.24
N MET A 219 5.68 14.67 7.70
CA MET A 219 5.76 14.00 6.42
C MET A 219 4.97 14.79 5.38
N THR A 220 5.43 14.73 4.13
CA THR A 220 4.74 15.21 2.94
C THR A 220 4.93 14.21 1.80
N PHE A 221 4.07 14.26 0.79
CA PHE A 221 4.25 13.45 -0.42
C PHE A 221 5.57 13.76 -1.13
N ASP A 222 6.02 15.02 -1.10
CA ASP A 222 7.33 15.43 -1.63
C ASP A 222 8.49 14.73 -0.92
N LEU A 223 8.47 14.67 0.42
CA LEU A 223 9.51 14.02 1.21
C LEU A 223 9.54 12.51 0.92
N VAL A 224 8.38 11.88 0.82
CA VAL A 224 8.28 10.46 0.45
C VAL A 224 8.81 10.23 -0.96
N ALA A 225 8.43 11.04 -1.95
CA ALA A 225 8.91 10.93 -3.32
C ALA A 225 10.44 11.07 -3.40
N GLN A 226 11.01 12.08 -2.72
CA GLN A 226 12.46 12.27 -2.64
C GLN A 226 13.16 11.08 -1.97
N ARG A 227 12.54 10.49 -0.93
CA ARG A 227 13.07 9.27 -0.29
C ARG A 227 13.08 8.10 -1.27
N ILE A 228 12.00 7.91 -2.04
CA ILE A 228 11.89 6.87 -3.08
C ILE A 228 13.00 7.04 -4.13
N MET A 229 13.15 8.23 -4.70
CA MET A 229 14.10 8.52 -5.78
C MET A 229 15.58 8.39 -5.36
N ARG A 230 15.88 8.53 -4.06
CA ARG A 230 17.24 8.36 -3.52
C ARG A 230 17.68 6.89 -3.42
N GLU A 231 16.75 5.95 -3.44
CA GLU A 231 17.07 4.54 -3.35
C GLU A 231 17.60 4.00 -4.69
N ARG A 232 18.65 3.17 -4.62
CA ARG A 232 19.31 2.65 -5.82
C ARG A 232 18.51 1.49 -6.43
N LEU A 233 18.07 1.62 -7.68
CA LEU A 233 17.51 0.49 -8.45
C LEU A 233 18.56 -0.62 -8.69
N PRO A 234 18.19 -1.91 -8.64
CA PRO A 234 16.85 -2.48 -8.35
C PRO A 234 16.58 -2.73 -6.87
N ARG A 235 17.38 -2.19 -5.94
CA ARG A 235 17.27 -2.57 -4.53
C ARG A 235 15.86 -2.29 -4.03
N GLY A 236 15.26 -3.26 -3.36
CA GLY A 236 13.89 -3.21 -2.89
C GLY A 236 13.16 -4.48 -3.25
N VAL A 237 11.92 -4.59 -2.78
CA VAL A 237 11.03 -5.69 -3.16
C VAL A 237 10.61 -5.52 -4.63
N CYS A 238 10.37 -6.64 -5.31
CA CYS A 238 10.00 -6.68 -6.73
C CYS A 238 10.93 -5.81 -7.60
N PHE A 239 12.23 -5.83 -7.29
CA PHE A 239 13.27 -5.11 -8.03
C PHE A 239 13.08 -3.58 -8.09
N GLY A 240 12.39 -3.02 -7.08
CA GLY A 240 12.12 -1.59 -6.98
C GLY A 240 10.89 -1.11 -7.75
N ASN A 241 10.08 -2.01 -8.33
CA ASN A 241 8.90 -1.62 -9.11
C ASN A 241 7.81 -0.97 -8.25
N HIS A 242 7.62 -1.39 -6.99
CA HIS A 242 6.61 -0.77 -6.10
C HIS A 242 6.86 0.73 -5.92
N ARG A 243 8.14 1.12 -5.88
CA ARG A 243 8.56 2.52 -5.80
C ARG A 243 8.25 3.31 -7.07
N LEU A 244 8.52 2.73 -8.24
CA LEU A 244 8.19 3.36 -9.52
C LEU A 244 6.67 3.52 -9.65
N HIS A 245 5.90 2.50 -9.28
CA HIS A 245 4.44 2.54 -9.23
C HIS A 245 3.94 3.69 -8.34
N THR A 246 4.40 3.79 -7.09
CA THR A 246 3.97 4.85 -6.18
C THR A 246 4.31 6.26 -6.71
N LEU A 247 5.45 6.45 -7.36
CA LEU A 247 5.80 7.72 -8.01
C LEU A 247 4.85 8.07 -9.17
N VAL A 248 4.50 7.10 -10.02
CA VAL A 248 3.50 7.29 -11.07
C VAL A 248 2.16 7.66 -10.45
N MET A 249 1.73 6.94 -9.42
CA MET A 249 0.47 7.23 -8.72
C MET A 249 0.45 8.63 -8.11
N PHE A 250 1.55 9.10 -7.52
CA PHE A 250 1.63 10.48 -7.03
C PHE A 250 1.42 11.50 -8.14
N LEU A 251 2.05 11.32 -9.31
CA LEU A 251 1.81 12.22 -10.46
C LEU A 251 0.37 12.17 -10.93
N ARG A 252 -0.22 10.97 -11.03
CA ARG A 252 -1.60 10.78 -11.48
C ARG A 252 -2.63 11.36 -10.51
N ILE A 253 -2.34 11.33 -9.21
CA ILE A 253 -3.15 11.95 -8.16
C ILE A 253 -2.95 13.47 -8.19
N ASP A 254 -1.71 13.94 -8.34
CA ASP A 254 -1.36 15.38 -8.44
C ASP A 254 -2.08 16.07 -9.60
N ASP A 255 -2.25 15.37 -10.73
CA ASP A 255 -3.03 15.85 -11.89
C ASP A 255 -4.53 16.06 -11.55
N GLN A 256 -5.08 15.34 -10.57
CA GLN A 256 -6.47 15.47 -10.11
C GLN A 256 -6.60 16.50 -8.98
N ILE A 257 -5.65 16.47 -8.06
CA ILE A 257 -5.60 17.31 -6.86
C ILE A 257 -4.15 17.51 -6.46
N SER A 258 -3.71 18.78 -6.41
CA SER A 258 -2.31 19.09 -6.17
C SER A 258 -1.85 18.59 -4.80
N ILE A 259 -0.91 17.64 -4.82
CA ILE A 259 -0.30 17.02 -3.65
C ILE A 259 1.22 17.24 -3.62
N LEU A 260 1.83 17.52 -4.75
CA LEU A 260 3.27 17.76 -4.92
C LEU A 260 3.58 19.23 -5.18
N GLU A 261 4.78 19.65 -4.78
CA GLU A 261 5.36 20.91 -5.23
C GLU A 261 5.80 20.78 -6.70
N PRO A 262 5.69 21.86 -7.52
CA PRO A 262 6.06 21.82 -8.93
C PRO A 262 7.48 21.29 -9.19
N ALA A 263 8.44 21.65 -8.34
CA ALA A 263 9.82 21.19 -8.46
C ALA A 263 9.95 19.68 -8.23
N THR A 264 9.31 19.14 -7.18
CA THR A 264 9.36 17.69 -6.93
C THR A 264 8.58 16.93 -7.99
N ARG A 265 7.48 17.48 -8.52
CA ARG A 265 6.79 16.90 -9.67
C ARG A 265 7.70 16.76 -10.89
N GLU A 266 8.52 17.78 -11.18
CA GLU A 266 9.52 17.75 -12.27
C GLU A 266 10.62 16.70 -12.01
N GLU A 267 11.15 16.65 -10.79
CA GLU A 267 12.15 15.63 -10.39
C GLU A 267 11.62 14.19 -10.57
N ILE A 268 10.36 13.93 -10.20
CA ILE A 268 9.74 12.61 -10.38
C ILE A 268 9.63 12.27 -11.87
N MET A 269 9.19 13.22 -12.70
CA MET A 269 9.09 13.02 -14.15
C MET A 269 10.45 12.69 -14.76
N GLU A 270 11.50 13.41 -14.39
CA GLU A 270 12.87 13.15 -14.85
C GLU A 270 13.36 11.76 -14.39
N PHE A 271 13.13 11.41 -13.12
CA PHE A 271 13.53 10.11 -12.57
C PHE A 271 12.84 8.95 -13.30
N LEU A 272 11.52 9.04 -13.53
CA LEU A 272 10.75 8.01 -14.24
C LEU A 272 11.14 7.92 -15.73
N ALA A 273 11.43 9.05 -16.38
CA ALA A 273 11.93 9.06 -17.74
C ALA A 273 13.29 8.36 -17.84
N ASN A 274 14.20 8.62 -16.90
CA ASN A 274 15.48 7.93 -16.81
C ASN A 274 15.31 6.43 -16.55
N ALA A 275 14.43 6.05 -15.61
CA ALA A 275 14.13 4.64 -15.34
C ALA A 275 13.58 3.92 -16.58
N THR A 276 12.71 4.58 -17.36
CA THR A 276 12.17 4.05 -18.62
C THR A 276 13.26 3.90 -19.69
N GLN A 277 14.14 4.89 -19.84
CA GLN A 277 15.26 4.79 -20.78
C GLN A 277 16.18 3.64 -20.44
N LEU A 278 16.52 3.50 -19.16
CA LEU A 278 17.27 2.37 -18.69
C LEU A 278 16.48 1.09 -19.09
N LEU A 279 15.16 1.01 -18.85
CA LEU A 279 14.35 -0.21 -19.03
C LEU A 279 14.45 -0.72 -20.46
N VAL A 280 14.35 0.18 -21.42
CA VAL A 280 14.58 -0.10 -22.84
C VAL A 280 16.01 -0.57 -23.11
N GLN A 281 17.02 0.04 -22.47
CA GLN A 281 18.43 -0.30 -22.72
C GLN A 281 18.83 -1.72 -22.25
N HIS A 282 18.20 -2.27 -21.21
CA HIS A 282 18.53 -3.62 -20.72
C HIS A 282 17.40 -4.64 -20.94
N GLN A 283 16.47 -4.35 -21.84
CA GLN A 283 15.52 -5.34 -22.32
C GLN A 283 16.25 -6.36 -23.19
N HIS A 284 16.03 -7.64 -22.93
CA HIS A 284 16.48 -8.71 -23.83
C HIS A 284 15.75 -8.60 -25.19
N PRO A 285 16.35 -8.98 -26.34
CA PRO A 285 15.67 -8.95 -27.65
C PRO A 285 14.32 -9.69 -27.72
N GLU A 286 14.12 -10.67 -26.83
CA GLU A 286 12.86 -11.42 -26.67
C GLU A 286 11.84 -10.75 -25.73
N GLY A 287 12.10 -9.51 -25.31
CA GLY A 287 11.16 -8.64 -24.61
C GLY A 287 11.11 -8.76 -23.08
N PHE A 288 12.04 -9.49 -22.44
CA PHE A 288 12.03 -9.70 -20.98
C PHE A 288 13.23 -9.06 -20.26
N TRP A 289 13.16 -9.02 -18.93
CA TRP A 289 14.20 -8.54 -18.02
C TRP A 289 14.48 -9.58 -16.93
N ASN A 290 15.60 -9.42 -16.24
CA ASN A 290 15.95 -10.22 -15.07
C ASN A 290 16.03 -9.37 -13.80
N ASP A 291 16.32 -10.01 -12.67
CA ASP A 291 16.48 -9.38 -11.36
C ASP A 291 17.67 -8.40 -11.28
N GLY A 292 18.56 -8.43 -12.27
CA GLY A 292 19.70 -7.54 -12.41
C GLY A 292 19.40 -6.18 -13.04
N TRP A 293 18.19 -5.95 -13.54
CA TRP A 293 17.69 -4.63 -13.99
C TRP A 293 18.05 -3.50 -12.99
N PRO A 294 18.43 -2.26 -13.34
CA PRO A 294 18.91 -1.74 -14.62
C PRO A 294 20.41 -1.96 -14.84
N LEU A 295 21.05 -2.85 -14.08
CA LEU A 295 22.52 -2.99 -14.07
C LEU A 295 23.03 -4.08 -15.02
N GLN A 296 22.15 -4.99 -15.43
CA GLN A 296 22.49 -6.14 -16.27
C GLN A 296 21.37 -6.39 -17.28
N THR A 297 21.77 -6.76 -18.49
CA THR A 297 20.88 -7.33 -19.51
C THR A 297 20.90 -8.84 -19.34
N PRO A 298 19.76 -9.55 -19.50
CA PRO A 298 19.77 -11.01 -19.53
C PRO A 298 20.72 -11.55 -20.61
N GLU A 299 21.60 -12.48 -20.25
CA GLU A 299 22.53 -13.12 -21.20
C GLU A 299 22.00 -14.44 -21.77
N SER A 300 21.03 -15.06 -21.08
CA SER A 300 20.45 -16.33 -21.49
C SER A 300 19.56 -16.16 -22.72
N PRO A 301 19.68 -17.02 -23.75
CA PRO A 301 18.81 -16.96 -24.92
C PRO A 301 17.35 -17.34 -24.61
N THR A 302 17.11 -17.99 -23.46
CA THR A 302 15.77 -18.35 -22.97
C THR A 302 15.58 -17.81 -21.56
N PRO A 303 14.45 -17.15 -21.26
CA PRO A 303 14.17 -16.74 -19.90
C PRO A 303 13.97 -17.98 -19.02
N THR A 304 14.47 -17.86 -17.81
CA THR A 304 14.16 -18.75 -16.70
C THR A 304 12.75 -18.49 -16.19
N GLU A 305 12.20 -19.40 -15.39
CA GLU A 305 10.90 -19.22 -14.72
C GLU A 305 10.84 -17.89 -13.92
N ARG A 306 11.99 -17.43 -13.38
CA ARG A 306 12.10 -16.13 -12.69
C ARG A 306 12.06 -14.91 -13.60
N GLU A 307 12.37 -15.09 -14.88
CA GLU A 307 12.41 -14.06 -15.92
C GLU A 307 11.14 -14.10 -16.82
N GLY A 308 10.16 -14.94 -16.47
CA GLY A 308 8.97 -15.20 -17.27
C GLY A 308 9.27 -16.11 -18.46
N ASP A 309 9.44 -17.41 -18.20
CA ASP A 309 9.84 -18.37 -19.24
C ASP A 309 8.78 -18.44 -20.37
N ARG A 310 7.51 -18.17 -20.03
CA ARG A 310 6.38 -18.07 -20.95
C ARG A 310 6.11 -16.62 -21.36
N ILE A 311 5.74 -16.42 -22.63
CA ILE A 311 5.28 -15.12 -23.16
C ILE A 311 4.22 -14.46 -22.25
N ALA A 312 3.30 -15.26 -21.70
CA ALA A 312 2.27 -14.74 -20.80
C ALA A 312 2.86 -14.13 -19.51
N GLU A 313 3.96 -14.67 -18.99
CA GLU A 313 4.63 -14.17 -17.78
C GLU A 313 5.46 -12.91 -18.09
N ARG A 314 6.02 -12.81 -19.29
CA ARG A 314 6.76 -11.61 -19.76
C ARG A 314 5.85 -10.41 -19.96
N ILE A 315 4.59 -10.65 -20.34
CA ILE A 315 3.56 -9.61 -20.50
C ILE A 315 3.09 -9.06 -19.14
N LEU A 316 3.25 -9.83 -18.06
CA LEU A 316 2.73 -9.50 -16.73
C LEU A 316 3.71 -8.77 -15.82
N ALA A 317 4.92 -8.52 -16.29
CA ALA A 317 5.91 -7.72 -15.59
C ALA A 317 5.63 -6.21 -15.79
N THR A 318 4.46 -5.76 -15.32
CA THR A 318 4.12 -4.34 -15.10
C THR A 318 3.24 -4.23 -13.87
#